data_AF-A0A1X0IDP8-F1
#
_entry.id   AF-A0A1X0IDP8-F1
#
_cell.length_a   1.000
_cell.length_b   1.000
_cell.length_c   1.000
_cell.angle_alpha   90.00
_cell.angle_beta   90.00
_cell.angle_gamma   90.00
#
_symmetry.space_group_name_H-M   'P 1'
#
loop_
_entity.id
_entity.type
_entity.pdbx_description
1 polymer ?
#
loop_
_entity_poly.entity_id
_entity_poly.type
_entity_poly.pdbx_seq_one_letter_code
_entity_poly.pdbx_strand_id
1 'polypeptide(L)'
;MVGASNTSYGPLTFLVAVLHIFVVEFATWLFMPYSIVFVLPIVLIYMAIAALAMRAPGMIGQIGRGTLIGSLSGPLSLIIFGAAWAIAHAIGPL
;
A
#
# COMPACT_ATOMS: atom_id res chain seq x y z
N MET A 1 -21.06 20.95 24.74
CA MET A 1 -20.81 20.26 23.46
C MET A 1 -19.37 19.76 23.47
N VAL A 2 -19.15 18.48 23.74
CA VAL A 2 -17.81 17.86 23.63
C VAL A 2 -17.52 17.76 22.13
N GLY A 3 -16.58 18.57 21.64
CA GLY A 3 -16.19 18.55 20.23
C GLY A 3 -15.70 17.16 19.86
N ALA A 4 -16.25 16.57 18.80
CA ALA A 4 -15.73 15.33 18.25
C ALA A 4 -14.21 15.49 18.06
N SER A 5 -13.42 14.62 18.68
CA SER A 5 -11.99 14.58 18.44
C SER A 5 -11.78 14.40 16.94
N ASN A 6 -11.21 15.41 16.27
CA ASN A 6 -10.82 15.32 14.87
C ASN A 6 -9.67 14.30 14.76
N THR A 7 -10.01 13.02 14.78
CA THR A 7 -9.02 11.96 14.76
C THR A 7 -8.38 11.92 13.37
N SER A 8 -7.06 12.00 13.30
CA SER A 8 -6.32 11.99 12.04
C SER A 8 -6.44 10.65 11.29
N TYR A 9 -6.75 9.56 12.02
CA TYR A 9 -6.92 8.20 11.50
C TYR A 9 -8.34 7.71 11.80
N GLY A 10 -9.25 7.87 10.84
CA GLY A 10 -10.66 7.51 11.00
C GLY A 10 -11.06 6.23 10.26
N PRO A 11 -12.34 5.81 10.35
CA PRO A 11 -12.87 4.67 9.60
C PRO A 11 -12.64 4.77 8.08
N LEU A 12 -12.67 5.99 7.54
CA LEU A 12 -12.39 6.23 6.13
C LEU A 12 -10.94 5.88 5.77
N THR A 13 -9.97 6.22 6.61
CA THR A 13 -8.56 5.84 6.39
C THR A 13 -8.40 4.33 6.30
N PHE A 14 -9.06 3.59 7.18
CA PHE A 14 -9.06 2.13 7.17
C PHE A 14 -9.70 1.57 5.89
N LEU A 15 -10.90 2.03 5.53
CA LEU A 15 -11.61 1.58 4.34
C LEU A 15 -10.81 1.84 3.06
N VAL A 16 -10.23 3.05 2.94
CA VAL A 16 -9.36 3.41 1.82
C VAL A 16 -8.12 2.51 1.80
N ALA A 17 -7.48 2.27 2.94
CA ALA A 17 -6.31 1.39 3.02
C ALA A 17 -6.63 -0.03 2.54
N VAL A 18 -7.68 -0.66 3.06
CA VAL A 18 -8.07 -2.02 2.67
C VAL A 18 -8.37 -2.12 1.18
N LEU A 19 -9.14 -1.17 0.64
CA LEU A 19 -9.44 -1.12 -0.79
C LEU A 19 -8.18 -0.95 -1.63
N HIS A 20 -7.27 -0.07 -1.19
CA HIS A 20 -6.01 0.15 -1.91
C HIS A 20 -5.10 -1.08 -1.87
N ILE A 21 -5.02 -1.77 -0.73
CA ILE A 21 -4.28 -3.03 -0.60
C ILE A 21 -4.80 -4.05 -1.62
N PHE A 22 -6.11 -4.23 -1.68
CA PHE A 22 -6.71 -5.15 -2.64
C PHE A 22 -6.31 -4.83 -4.09
N VAL A 23 -6.42 -3.57 -4.50
CA VAL A 23 -6.08 -3.14 -5.87
C VAL A 23 -4.59 -3.32 -6.15
N VAL A 24 -3.72 -2.89 -5.24
CA VAL A 24 -2.26 -2.94 -5.40
C VAL A 24 -1.76 -4.37 -5.43
N GLU A 25 -2.23 -5.23 -4.52
CA GLU A 25 -1.87 -6.65 -4.50
C GLU A 25 -2.41 -7.36 -5.75
N PHE A 26 -3.69 -7.14 -6.09
CA PHE A 26 -4.27 -7.75 -7.29
C PHE A 26 -3.46 -7.41 -8.55
N ALA A 27 -3.10 -6.13 -8.74
CA ALA A 27 -2.25 -5.71 -9.85
C ALA A 27 -0.83 -6.32 -9.76
N THR A 28 -0.21 -6.28 -8.59
CA THR A 28 1.15 -6.81 -8.37
C THR A 28 1.25 -8.27 -8.76
N TRP A 29 0.25 -9.08 -8.37
CA TRP A 29 0.23 -10.51 -8.66
C TRP A 29 -0.27 -10.83 -10.07
N LEU A 30 -1.23 -10.08 -10.60
CA LEU A 30 -1.70 -10.26 -11.99
C LEU A 30 -0.59 -10.03 -13.02
N PHE A 31 0.32 -9.09 -12.76
CA PHE A 31 1.43 -8.75 -13.65
C PHE A 31 2.75 -9.44 -13.28
N MET A 32 2.78 -10.36 -12.32
CA MET A 32 4.01 -11.08 -11.95
C MET A 32 4.52 -11.92 -13.14
N PRO A 33 5.83 -11.90 -13.47
CA PRO A 33 6.95 -11.27 -12.77
C PRO A 33 7.24 -9.81 -13.16
N TYR A 34 6.54 -9.25 -14.14
CA TYR A 34 6.77 -7.91 -14.67
C TYR A 34 6.26 -6.76 -13.77
N SER A 35 5.71 -7.07 -12.60
CA SER A 35 5.19 -6.09 -11.64
C SER A 35 6.24 -5.08 -11.18
N ILE A 36 7.51 -5.48 -11.09
CA ILE A 36 8.63 -4.56 -10.77
C ILE A 36 8.78 -3.45 -11.82
N VAL A 37 8.50 -3.75 -13.09
CA VAL A 37 8.69 -2.81 -14.21
C VAL A 37 7.47 -1.92 -14.41
N PHE A 38 6.26 -2.47 -14.24
CA PHE A 38 5.02 -1.74 -14.55
C PHE A 38 4.27 -1.26 -13.31
N VAL A 39 4.09 -2.13 -12.31
CA VAL A 39 3.24 -1.83 -11.15
C VAL A 39 4.01 -1.00 -10.11
N LEU A 40 5.24 -1.39 -9.79
CA LEU A 40 6.04 -0.74 -8.75
C LEU A 40 6.28 0.75 -9.01
N PRO A 41 6.64 1.22 -10.23
CA PRO A 41 6.80 2.65 -10.48
C PRO A 41 5.51 3.45 -10.27
N ILE A 42 4.36 2.89 -10.71
CA ILE A 42 3.05 3.52 -10.52
C ILE A 42 2.71 3.61 -9.04
N VAL A 43 2.94 2.54 -8.27
CA VAL A 43 2.71 2.53 -6.83
C VAL A 43 3.56 3.59 -6.11
N LEU A 44 4.85 3.71 -6.46
CA LEU A 44 5.72 4.73 -5.87
C LEU A 44 5.27 6.17 -6.19
N ILE A 45 4.80 6.42 -7.42
CA ILE A 45 4.20 7.71 -7.79
C ILE A 45 2.96 7.98 -6.93
N TYR A 46 2.07 6.98 -6.78
CA TYR A 46 0.89 7.09 -5.95
C TYR A 46 1.23 7.34 -4.48
N MET A 47 2.28 6.70 -3.94
CA MET A 47 2.77 6.95 -2.59
C MET A 47 3.23 8.40 -2.42
N ALA A 48 3.93 8.97 -3.40
CA ALA A 48 4.33 10.37 -3.34
C ALA A 48 3.10 11.31 -3.30
N ILE A 49 2.10 11.05 -4.14
CA ILE A 49 0.84 11.80 -4.14
C ILE A 49 0.10 11.65 -2.80
N ALA A 50 0.02 10.43 -2.28
CA ALA A 50 -0.62 10.12 -1.00
C ALA A 50 0.09 10.82 0.18
N ALA A 51 1.42 10.88 0.15
CA ALA A 51 2.24 11.58 1.13
C ALA A 51 2.04 13.11 1.11
N LEU A 52 1.67 13.68 -0.05
CA LEU A 52 1.24 15.08 -0.13
C LEU A 52 -0.20 15.22 0.39
N ALA A 53 -1.12 14.37 -0.05
CA ALA A 53 -2.53 14.42 0.33
C ALA A 53 -2.75 14.24 1.85
N MET A 54 -1.94 13.40 2.52
CA MET A 54 -2.04 13.18 3.97
C MET A 54 -1.73 14.41 4.82
N ARG A 55 -1.12 15.45 4.24
CA ARG A 55 -0.84 16.73 4.91
C ARG A 55 -2.08 17.62 5.01
N ALA A 56 -3.09 17.38 4.18
CA ALA A 56 -4.33 18.14 4.23
C ALA A 56 -5.15 17.79 5.50
N PRO A 57 -5.91 18.75 6.05
CA PRO A 57 -6.86 18.47 7.12
C PRO A 57 -8.10 17.72 6.60
N GLY A 58 -8.85 17.12 7.52
CA GLY A 58 -10.16 16.51 7.23
C GLY A 58 -10.09 15.28 6.32
N MET A 59 -11.08 15.17 5.43
CA MET A 59 -11.33 13.98 4.60
C MET A 59 -10.17 13.66 3.65
N ILE A 60 -9.60 14.68 3.00
CA ILE A 60 -8.47 14.50 2.07
C ILE A 60 -7.25 13.94 2.79
N GLY A 61 -6.97 14.41 4.01
CA GLY A 61 -5.90 13.86 4.85
C GLY A 61 -6.11 12.39 5.19
N GLN A 62 -7.35 12.00 5.50
CA GLN A 62 -7.70 10.61 5.81
C GLN A 62 -7.54 9.68 4.59
N ILE A 63 -7.94 10.15 3.40
CA ILE A 63 -7.76 9.43 2.13
C ILE A 63 -6.26 9.28 1.82
N GLY A 64 -5.48 10.36 1.94
CA GLY A 64 -4.04 10.33 1.71
C GLY A 64 -3.33 9.32 2.62
N ARG A 65 -3.67 9.28 3.92
CA ARG A 65 -3.12 8.29 4.86
C ARG A 65 -3.50 6.87 4.46
N GLY A 66 -4.77 6.64 4.13
CA GLY A 66 -5.25 5.30 3.77
C GLY A 66 -4.58 4.79 2.51
N THR A 67 -4.48 5.66 1.50
CA THR A 67 -3.80 5.39 0.24
C THR A 67 -2.33 5.07 0.49
N LEU A 68 -1.62 5.89 1.27
CA LEU A 68 -0.20 5.66 1.57
C LEU A 68 0.04 4.32 2.27
N ILE A 69 -0.77 4.02 3.30
CA ILE A 69 -0.70 2.75 4.02
C ILE A 69 -0.97 1.58 3.07
N GLY A 70 -2.02 1.69 2.25
CA GLY A 70 -2.38 0.61 1.34
C GLY A 70 -1.37 0.40 0.22
N SER A 71 -0.75 1.47 -0.31
CA SER A 71 0.31 1.38 -1.32
C SER A 71 1.57 0.66 -0.82
N LEU A 72 1.84 0.63 0.48
CA LEU A 72 2.97 -0.12 1.03
C LEU A 72 2.85 -1.63 0.83
N SER A 73 1.64 -2.16 0.62
CA SER A 73 1.42 -3.60 0.42
C SER A 73 2.21 -4.16 -0.75
N GLY A 74 2.17 -3.53 -1.92
CA GLY A 74 2.85 -4.01 -3.14
C GLY A 74 4.36 -4.17 -2.99
N PRO A 75 5.11 -3.14 -2.56
CA PRO A 75 6.54 -3.27 -2.30
C PRO A 75 6.84 -4.33 -1.23
N LEU A 76 6.07 -4.35 -0.13
CA LEU A 76 6.28 -5.30 0.97
C LEU A 76 6.04 -6.75 0.53
N SER A 77 4.97 -7.02 -0.23
CA SER A 77 4.64 -8.36 -0.71
C SER A 77 5.72 -8.89 -1.65
N LEU A 78 6.24 -8.04 -2.56
CA LEU A 78 7.37 -8.40 -3.43
C LEU A 78 8.66 -8.68 -2.64
N ILE A 79 8.97 -7.88 -1.63
CA ILE A 79 10.15 -8.09 -0.77
C ILE A 79 10.02 -9.41 0.00
N ILE A 80 8.88 -9.64 0.65
CA ILE A 80 8.63 -10.84 1.44
C ILE A 80 8.68 -12.08 0.55
N PHE A 81 7.99 -12.06 -0.59
CA PHE A 81 7.96 -13.17 -1.52
C PHE A 81 9.35 -13.43 -2.12
N GLY A 82 10.07 -12.39 -2.55
CA GLY A 82 11.41 -12.52 -3.09
C GLY A 82 12.38 -13.13 -2.07
N ALA A 83 12.32 -12.70 -0.81
CA ALA A 83 13.12 -13.25 0.27
C ALA A 83 12.78 -14.73 0.54
N ALA A 84 11.48 -15.07 0.65
CA ALA A 84 11.03 -16.44 0.87
C ALA A 84 11.45 -17.36 -0.28
N TRP A 85 11.31 -16.89 -1.53
CA TRP A 85 11.74 -17.61 -2.72
C TRP A 85 13.25 -17.86 -2.72
N ALA A 86 14.06 -16.86 -2.38
CA ALA A 86 15.51 -17.00 -2.32
C ALA A 86 15.96 -18.02 -1.26
N ILE A 87 15.31 -18.01 -0.09
CA ILE A 87 15.55 -19.02 0.96
C ILE A 87 15.17 -20.41 0.48
N ALA A 88 13.97 -20.58 -0.10
CA ALA A 88 13.50 -21.86 -0.62
C ALA A 88 14.43 -22.40 -1.73
N HIS A 89 14.92 -21.53 -2.59
CA HIS A 89 15.86 -21.90 -3.65
C HIS A 89 17.22 -22.36 -3.08
N ALA A 90 17.68 -21.78 -1.97
CA ALA A 90 18.95 -22.12 -1.34
C ALA A 90 18.92 -23.47 -0.59
N ILE A 91 17.77 -23.88 -0.04
CA ILE A 91 17.64 -25.13 0.72
C ILE A 91 17.35 -26.36 -0.16
N GLY A 92 17.03 -26.18 -1.45
CA GLY A 92 16.63 -27.25 -2.36
C GLY A 92 15.18 -27.70 -2.18
N PRO A 93 14.68 -28.70 -2.94
CA PRO A 93 13.36 -29.27 -2.69
C PRO A 93 13.28 -29.83 -1.27
N LEU A 94 12.22 -29.46 -0.53
CA LEU A 94 11.84 -30.18 0.69
C LEU A 94 11.39 -31.61 0.36
#